data_AF-A0A5A7V2B0-F1
#
_entry.id   AF-A0A5A7V2B0-F1
#
_cell.length_a   1.000
_cell.length_b   1.000
_cell.length_c   1.000
_cell.angle_alpha   90.00
_cell.angle_beta   90.00
_cell.angle_gamma   90.00
#
_symmetry.space_group_name_H-M   'P 1'
#
loop_
_entity.id
_entity.type
_entity.pdbx_description
1 polymer ?
#
loop_
_entity_poly.entity_id
_entity_poly.type
_entity_poly.pdbx_seq_one_letter_code
_entity_poly.pdbx_strand_id
1 'polypeptide(L)'
;MADQVLCSACRSLNLFLFVILTSILANVAFVCAKSTIEPCSNSDSCNALLGYTLYTDLKVSEVGSLFQVDPISILTANAIDVSYPDVENHILPSQLFIKIPISCSCVDGIRKSVSTRYKTRPSDTLSSIADSIYAGLVSSDQIREANSIADPSLLDVGQTLVVPLPCTCFNGTDNSLPAIYLSYVVQPEDTLSGIAFRYSTTITDLMDVNAMGNPAIKAGDILAVPLPACASKFPSYASDFGLIVPNGSYAITASHCVQCSCGPGNLNMYCMPAPFAVSCSSMQCKNSNLMLGNVTAQQSSAGCNVTSCSYGGFVNGTILTTLSSNLQPRCPGPQQFPPLKAPPTTLIRDTNFAPAPAPQFNGSGSPAPSSGLIPSTTGSLPGLPPASGPIGSTSGMNLAPSSAFSLMNPLASIPAAFLLFILVNYIMSFSLTDVRMGRTKGTSSLLFLWEGSSKQRSSPILADQSTGRFVCEVKTGFNISKASSVMYVIDVPESMISRCCHHCLVQTTRMGQASTFGQL
;
A
#
# COMPACT_ATOMS: atom_id res chain seq x y z
N MET A 1 -11.23 -14.03 62.70
CA MET A 1 -10.03 -14.04 61.83
C MET A 1 -10.33 -14.40 60.38
N ALA A 2 -11.43 -15.08 60.03
CA ALA A 2 -11.75 -15.39 58.63
C ALA A 2 -12.14 -14.16 57.78
N ASP A 3 -12.97 -13.26 58.31
CA ASP A 3 -13.59 -12.18 57.51
C ASP A 3 -12.62 -11.08 57.03
N GLN A 4 -11.49 -10.90 57.72
CA GLN A 4 -10.45 -9.94 57.29
C GLN A 4 -9.62 -10.44 56.10
N VAL A 5 -9.53 -11.77 55.89
CA VAL A 5 -8.76 -12.35 54.78
C VAL A 5 -9.52 -12.23 53.46
N LEU A 6 -10.85 -12.37 53.47
CA LEU A 6 -11.69 -12.19 52.28
C LEU A 6 -11.63 -10.75 51.73
N CYS A 7 -11.52 -9.75 52.62
CA CYS A 7 -11.52 -8.33 52.24
C CYS A 7 -10.20 -7.90 51.58
N SER A 8 -9.04 -8.41 52.03
CA SER A 8 -7.75 -8.10 51.39
C SER A 8 -7.59 -8.78 50.03
N ALA A 9 -8.07 -10.04 49.89
CA ALA A 9 -8.06 -10.76 48.62
C ALA A 9 -8.89 -10.05 47.53
N CYS A 10 -10.09 -9.57 47.88
CA CYS A 10 -10.96 -8.85 46.95
C CYS A 10 -10.37 -7.48 46.50
N ARG A 11 -9.69 -6.76 47.41
CA ARG A 11 -8.92 -5.55 47.06
C ARG A 11 -7.74 -5.85 46.15
N SER A 12 -6.99 -6.93 46.43
CA SER A 12 -5.86 -7.36 45.60
C SER A 12 -6.29 -7.71 44.17
N LEU A 13 -7.39 -8.46 44.02
CA LEU A 13 -7.91 -8.85 42.71
C LEU A 13 -8.38 -7.65 41.88
N ASN A 14 -9.09 -6.70 42.48
CA ASN A 14 -9.49 -5.45 41.79
C ASN A 14 -8.28 -4.60 41.38
N LEU A 15 -7.26 -4.50 42.25
CA LEU A 15 -6.03 -3.77 41.92
C LEU A 15 -5.27 -4.44 40.77
N PHE A 16 -5.21 -5.78 40.75
CA PHE A 16 -4.58 -6.54 39.67
C PHE A 16 -5.34 -6.38 38.35
N LEU A 17 -6.69 -6.40 38.38
CA LEU A 17 -7.51 -6.13 37.20
C LEU A 17 -7.31 -4.70 36.68
N PHE A 18 -7.19 -3.72 37.57
CA PHE A 18 -6.93 -2.33 37.20
C PHE A 18 -5.52 -2.13 36.63
N VAL A 19 -4.51 -2.82 37.17
CA VAL A 19 -3.14 -2.82 36.62
C VAL A 19 -3.09 -3.50 35.25
N ILE A 20 -3.82 -4.60 35.04
CA ILE A 20 -3.97 -5.22 33.71
C ILE A 20 -4.68 -4.26 32.75
N LEU A 21 -5.79 -3.64 33.14
CA LEU A 21 -6.57 -2.72 32.29
C LEU A 21 -5.75 -1.47 31.90
N THR A 22 -5.04 -0.88 32.86
CA THR A 22 -4.11 0.25 32.61
C THR A 22 -2.87 -0.17 31.81
N SER A 23 -2.38 -1.41 31.94
CA SER A 23 -1.32 -1.94 31.08
C SER A 23 -1.81 -2.18 29.65
N ILE A 24 -3.04 -2.65 29.45
CA ILE A 24 -3.67 -2.80 28.12
C ILE A 24 -3.85 -1.42 27.48
N LEU A 25 -4.36 -0.43 28.23
CA LEU A 25 -4.53 0.95 27.76
C LEU A 25 -3.17 1.65 27.47
N ALA A 26 -2.13 1.40 28.28
CA ALA A 26 -0.80 1.96 28.06
C ALA A 26 -0.02 1.30 26.90
N ASN A 27 -0.42 0.10 26.48
CA ASN A 27 0.12 -0.56 25.28
C ASN A 27 -0.65 -0.19 23.99
N VAL A 28 -1.66 0.69 24.06
CA VAL A 28 -2.20 1.38 22.87
C VAL A 28 -1.18 2.43 22.43
N ALA A 29 -0.07 1.96 21.85
CA ALA A 29 0.82 2.81 21.10
C ALA A 29 0.03 3.39 19.92
N PHE A 30 -0.17 4.71 19.90
CA PHE A 30 -0.71 5.40 18.74
C PHE A 30 0.19 5.10 17.53
N VAL A 31 -0.29 4.24 16.64
CA VAL A 31 0.40 3.93 15.38
C VAL A 31 0.19 5.12 14.46
N CYS A 32 1.08 6.10 14.53
CA CYS A 32 1.21 7.09 13.47
C CYS A 32 1.71 6.38 12.22
N ALA A 33 0.77 5.96 11.38
CA ALA A 33 1.00 5.54 10.01
C ALA A 33 1.81 6.62 9.28
N LYS A 34 2.96 6.25 8.72
CA LYS A 34 3.71 7.11 7.81
C LYS A 34 3.07 7.02 6.43
N SER A 35 2.84 8.15 5.78
CA SER A 35 2.47 8.21 4.37
C SER A 35 3.54 8.97 3.60
N THR A 36 3.86 8.51 2.40
CA THR A 36 4.58 9.34 1.42
C THR A 36 3.69 10.49 0.97
N ILE A 37 4.29 11.68 0.83
CA ILE A 37 3.60 12.92 0.41
C ILE A 37 4.37 13.46 -0.80
N GLU A 38 3.71 13.51 -1.96
CA GLU A 38 4.24 14.20 -3.14
C GLU A 38 3.74 15.66 -3.13
N PRO A 39 4.63 16.66 -2.96
CA PRO A 39 4.26 18.06 -3.09
C PRO A 39 4.03 18.42 -4.56
N CYS A 40 3.11 19.34 -4.82
CA CYS A 40 2.75 19.76 -6.17
C CYS A 40 2.39 21.26 -6.22
N SER A 41 2.59 21.87 -7.39
CA SER A 41 2.35 23.31 -7.60
C SER A 41 1.37 23.63 -8.73
N ASN A 42 1.17 22.68 -9.66
CA ASN A 42 0.31 22.82 -10.82
C ASN A 42 -1.03 22.12 -10.59
N SER A 43 -2.09 22.55 -11.27
CA SER A 43 -3.40 21.86 -11.29
C SER A 43 -3.41 20.56 -12.11
N ASP A 44 -2.27 19.89 -12.26
CA ASP A 44 -2.09 18.73 -13.12
C ASP A 44 -2.59 17.45 -12.45
N SER A 45 -3.36 16.65 -13.19
CA SER A 45 -3.80 15.32 -12.77
C SER A 45 -2.96 14.19 -13.36
N CYS A 46 -3.03 13.02 -12.73
CA CYS A 46 -2.30 11.83 -13.14
C CYS A 46 -2.98 10.55 -12.62
N ASN A 47 -2.66 9.42 -13.23
CA ASN A 47 -3.19 8.12 -12.84
C ASN A 47 -2.28 7.47 -11.79
N ALA A 48 -2.89 6.91 -10.74
CA ALA A 48 -2.22 6.14 -9.71
C ALA A 48 -3.09 4.93 -9.33
N LEU A 49 -2.57 4.07 -8.44
CA LEU A 49 -3.31 2.95 -7.88
C LEU A 49 -3.40 3.07 -6.35
N LEU A 50 -4.49 2.56 -5.78
CA LEU A 50 -4.59 2.25 -4.35
C LEU A 50 -4.57 0.74 -4.16
N GLY A 51 -3.86 0.27 -3.13
CA GLY A 51 -3.95 -1.09 -2.64
C GLY A 51 -5.04 -1.18 -1.59
N TYR A 52 -6.15 -1.81 -1.93
CA TYR A 52 -7.33 -1.92 -1.07
C TYR A 52 -7.60 -3.37 -0.67
N THR A 53 -7.77 -3.60 0.63
CA THR A 53 -8.20 -4.88 1.19
C THR A 53 -9.67 -4.80 1.56
N LEU A 54 -10.50 -5.70 1.02
CA LEU A 54 -11.94 -5.68 1.28
C LEU A 54 -12.28 -5.94 2.76
N TYR A 55 -13.02 -5.04 3.40
CA TYR A 55 -13.46 -5.23 4.79
C TYR A 55 -14.57 -6.28 4.96
N THR A 56 -15.35 -6.52 3.92
CA THR A 56 -16.46 -7.49 3.86
C THR A 56 -16.57 -8.04 2.43
N ASP A 57 -17.35 -9.10 2.24
CA ASP A 57 -17.73 -9.58 0.91
C ASP A 57 -18.53 -8.48 0.19
N LEU A 58 -18.09 -8.06 -1.00
CA LEU A 58 -18.68 -6.94 -1.77
C LEU A 58 -18.75 -7.29 -3.25
N LYS A 59 -19.77 -6.78 -3.96
CA LYS A 59 -19.82 -6.84 -5.42
C LYS A 59 -18.76 -5.92 -6.05
N VAL A 60 -18.28 -6.25 -7.23
CA VAL A 60 -17.38 -5.35 -8.00
C VAL A 60 -18.01 -3.98 -8.21
N SER A 61 -19.31 -3.92 -8.51
CA SER A 61 -20.08 -2.68 -8.64
C SER A 61 -20.21 -1.88 -7.33
N GLU A 62 -20.21 -2.53 -6.17
CA GLU A 62 -20.20 -1.87 -4.86
C GLU A 62 -18.82 -1.30 -4.54
N VAL A 63 -17.73 -2.00 -4.89
CA VAL A 63 -16.36 -1.48 -4.79
C VAL A 63 -16.17 -0.29 -5.74
N GLY A 64 -16.63 -0.39 -6.98
CA GLY A 64 -16.63 0.74 -7.92
C GLY A 64 -17.40 1.95 -7.39
N SER A 65 -18.56 1.72 -6.79
CA SER A 65 -19.36 2.76 -6.13
C SER A 65 -18.68 3.37 -4.90
N LEU A 66 -17.90 2.59 -4.15
CA LEU A 66 -17.19 3.04 -2.93
C LEU A 66 -16.03 4.00 -3.24
N PHE A 67 -15.35 3.81 -4.38
CA PHE A 67 -14.22 4.64 -4.81
C PHE A 67 -14.57 5.67 -5.89
N GLN A 68 -15.78 5.60 -6.48
CA GLN A 68 -16.22 6.34 -7.67
C GLN A 68 -15.36 6.02 -8.91
N VAL A 69 -15.16 4.72 -9.13
CA VAL A 69 -14.32 4.14 -10.18
C VAL A 69 -15.14 3.12 -10.99
N ASP A 70 -14.84 3.00 -12.28
CA ASP A 70 -15.50 2.05 -13.18
C ASP A 70 -15.22 0.58 -12.75
N PRO A 71 -16.25 -0.28 -12.59
CA PRO A 71 -16.06 -1.67 -12.16
C PRO A 71 -15.14 -2.50 -13.07
N ILE A 72 -15.21 -2.31 -14.39
CA ILE A 72 -14.38 -3.05 -15.36
C ILE A 72 -12.90 -2.59 -15.26
N SER A 73 -12.66 -1.31 -14.99
CA SER A 73 -11.31 -0.78 -14.75
C SER A 73 -10.64 -1.42 -13.52
N ILE A 74 -11.40 -1.70 -12.45
CA ILE A 74 -10.91 -2.42 -11.26
C ILE A 74 -10.51 -3.86 -11.64
N LEU A 75 -11.35 -4.57 -12.39
CA LEU A 75 -11.05 -5.95 -12.83
C LEU A 75 -9.80 -6.01 -13.70
N THR A 76 -9.70 -5.11 -14.69
CA THR A 76 -8.56 -5.07 -15.62
C THR A 76 -7.24 -4.68 -14.95
N ALA A 77 -7.25 -3.74 -14.00
CA ALA A 77 -6.08 -3.38 -13.19
C ALA A 77 -5.53 -4.55 -12.34
N ASN A 78 -6.37 -5.56 -12.07
CA ASN A 78 -6.01 -6.78 -11.34
C ASN A 78 -5.80 -8.02 -12.24
N ALA A 79 -5.86 -7.84 -13.57
CA ALA A 79 -5.83 -8.91 -14.56
C ALA A 79 -6.90 -10.00 -14.32
N ILE A 80 -8.07 -9.61 -13.82
CA ILE A 80 -9.24 -10.48 -13.74
C ILE A 80 -9.88 -10.54 -15.13
N ASP A 81 -10.24 -11.75 -15.58
CA ASP A 81 -10.94 -11.96 -16.84
C ASP A 81 -12.34 -11.35 -16.76
N VAL A 82 -12.50 -10.26 -17.50
CA VAL A 82 -13.78 -9.56 -17.58
C VAL A 82 -14.79 -10.37 -18.37
N SER A 83 -14.38 -11.31 -19.23
CA SER A 83 -15.24 -12.05 -20.19
C SER A 83 -16.34 -12.92 -19.56
N TYR A 84 -16.35 -13.05 -18.24
CA TYR A 84 -17.36 -13.78 -17.49
C TYR A 84 -18.72 -13.05 -17.52
N PRO A 85 -19.85 -13.77 -17.61
CA PRO A 85 -21.17 -13.15 -17.56
C PRO A 85 -21.42 -12.55 -16.16
N ASP A 86 -22.06 -11.38 -16.14
CA ASP A 86 -22.43 -10.63 -14.91
C ASP A 86 -21.25 -10.30 -13.97
N VAL A 87 -20.03 -10.18 -14.51
CA VAL A 87 -18.80 -9.97 -13.73
C VAL A 87 -18.83 -8.71 -12.85
N GLU A 88 -19.61 -7.69 -13.23
CA GLU A 88 -19.79 -6.46 -12.44
C GLU A 88 -20.56 -6.70 -11.13
N ASN A 89 -21.43 -7.72 -11.08
CA ASN A 89 -22.18 -8.09 -9.87
C ASN A 89 -21.59 -9.29 -9.13
N HIS A 90 -20.46 -9.83 -9.62
CA HIS A 90 -19.70 -10.89 -8.96
C HIS A 90 -19.28 -10.46 -7.55
N ILE A 91 -19.43 -11.35 -6.58
CA ILE A 91 -19.08 -11.10 -5.18
C ILE A 91 -17.60 -11.43 -4.97
N LEU A 92 -16.82 -10.42 -4.64
CA LEU A 92 -15.43 -10.55 -4.21
C LEU A 92 -15.41 -10.86 -2.69
N PRO A 93 -14.61 -11.84 -2.23
CA PRO A 93 -14.54 -12.18 -0.82
C PRO A 93 -13.85 -11.09 0.01
N SER A 94 -14.28 -10.96 1.25
CA SER A 94 -13.59 -10.22 2.32
C SER A 94 -12.12 -10.60 2.43
N GLN A 95 -11.30 -9.65 2.87
CA GLN A 95 -9.84 -9.73 2.97
C GLN A 95 -9.10 -9.95 1.63
N LEU A 96 -9.79 -9.89 0.48
CA LEU A 96 -9.15 -9.84 -0.83
C LEU A 96 -8.43 -8.51 -1.01
N PHE A 97 -7.15 -8.57 -1.38
CA PHE A 97 -6.39 -7.40 -1.81
C PHE A 97 -6.57 -7.16 -3.32
N ILE A 98 -7.00 -5.96 -3.69
CA ILE A 98 -7.16 -5.50 -5.08
C ILE A 98 -6.54 -4.12 -5.29
N LYS A 99 -6.08 -3.87 -6.52
CA LYS A 99 -5.63 -2.56 -7.01
C LYS A 99 -6.83 -1.77 -7.50
N ILE A 100 -7.05 -0.56 -6.99
CA ILE A 100 -8.09 0.37 -7.47
C ILE A 100 -7.40 1.47 -8.30
N PRO A 101 -7.71 1.63 -9.59
CA PRO A 101 -7.21 2.75 -10.37
C PRO A 101 -7.91 4.05 -9.95
N ILE A 102 -7.12 5.10 -9.70
CA ILE A 102 -7.61 6.41 -9.26
C ILE A 102 -6.94 7.54 -10.04
N SER A 103 -7.60 8.70 -10.08
CA SER A 103 -7.00 9.94 -10.55
C SER A 103 -6.56 10.79 -9.34
N CYS A 104 -5.28 11.17 -9.34
CA CYS A 104 -4.71 12.15 -8.42
C CYS A 104 -4.86 13.55 -9.00
N SER A 105 -5.14 14.53 -8.14
CA SER A 105 -5.03 15.95 -8.46
C SER A 105 -4.15 16.65 -7.43
N CYS A 106 -3.64 17.83 -7.80
CA CYS A 106 -2.99 18.70 -6.83
C CYS A 106 -4.03 19.49 -6.05
N VAL A 107 -4.07 19.30 -4.73
CA VAL A 107 -5.04 19.97 -3.84
C VAL A 107 -4.29 20.37 -2.57
N ASP A 108 -4.37 21.65 -2.20
CA ASP A 108 -3.63 22.24 -1.05
C ASP A 108 -2.10 22.05 -1.13
N GLY A 109 -1.54 21.98 -2.34
CA GLY A 109 -0.10 21.79 -2.58
C GLY A 109 0.39 20.34 -2.40
N ILE A 110 -0.52 19.37 -2.22
CA ILE A 110 -0.23 17.95 -2.03
C ILE A 110 -1.01 17.13 -3.08
N ARG A 111 -0.39 16.08 -3.65
CA ARG A 111 -1.14 15.11 -4.47
C ARG A 111 -2.02 14.22 -3.59
N LYS A 112 -3.31 14.21 -3.90
CA LYS A 112 -4.33 13.36 -3.29
C LYS A 112 -5.49 13.16 -4.27
N SER A 113 -6.25 12.09 -4.09
CA SER A 113 -7.51 11.88 -4.82
C SER A 113 -8.68 12.39 -3.98
N VAL A 114 -9.50 13.27 -4.54
CA VAL A 114 -10.67 13.89 -3.89
C VAL A 114 -11.98 13.62 -4.64
N SER A 115 -11.95 12.70 -5.60
CA SER A 115 -13.15 12.22 -6.32
C SER A 115 -14.04 11.35 -5.44
N THR A 116 -13.45 10.67 -4.45
CA THR A 116 -14.15 9.68 -3.63
C THR A 116 -15.12 10.34 -2.65
N ARG A 117 -16.36 9.83 -2.62
CA ARG A 117 -17.47 10.36 -1.83
C ARG A 117 -18.18 9.23 -1.07
N TYR A 118 -18.17 9.31 0.25
CA TYR A 118 -18.84 8.34 1.11
C TYR A 118 -20.14 8.92 1.66
N LYS A 119 -21.24 8.16 1.59
CA LYS A 119 -22.52 8.55 2.19
C LYS A 119 -22.68 7.84 3.53
N THR A 120 -22.74 8.60 4.62
CA THR A 120 -22.82 8.09 5.99
C THR A 120 -24.08 7.25 6.22
N ARG A 121 -23.90 6.20 7.00
CA ARG A 121 -24.92 5.24 7.44
C ARG A 121 -25.18 5.40 8.95
N PRO A 122 -26.28 4.87 9.48
CA PRO A 122 -26.47 4.81 10.93
C PRO A 122 -25.28 4.13 11.62
N SER A 123 -24.82 4.73 12.73
CA SER A 123 -23.68 4.27 13.54
C SER A 123 -22.29 4.33 12.88
N ASP A 124 -22.13 5.01 11.73
CA ASP A 124 -20.79 5.33 11.23
C ASP A 124 -20.07 6.36 12.12
N THR A 125 -18.76 6.19 12.30
CA THR A 125 -17.85 7.18 12.88
C THR A 125 -16.74 7.50 11.88
N LEU A 126 -16.04 8.62 12.05
CA LEU A 126 -14.89 8.92 11.18
C LEU A 126 -13.79 7.86 11.25
N SER A 127 -13.62 7.20 12.41
CA SER A 127 -12.69 6.07 12.56
C SER A 127 -13.19 4.78 11.90
N SER A 128 -14.48 4.42 12.01
CA SER A 128 -14.99 3.21 11.33
C SER A 128 -14.91 3.35 9.80
N ILE A 129 -15.16 4.55 9.28
CA ILE A 129 -15.02 4.86 7.85
C ILE A 129 -13.54 4.76 7.43
N ALA A 130 -12.63 5.42 8.14
CA ALA A 130 -11.19 5.43 7.86
C ALA A 130 -10.55 4.02 7.96
N ASP A 131 -10.62 3.43 9.16
CA ASP A 131 -9.84 2.26 9.53
C ASP A 131 -10.46 0.96 8.99
N SER A 132 -11.80 0.87 8.96
CA SER A 132 -12.50 -0.33 8.50
C SER A 132 -12.93 -0.23 7.04
N ILE A 133 -13.76 0.76 6.67
CA ILE A 133 -14.35 0.80 5.32
C ILE A 133 -13.30 1.09 4.24
N TYR A 134 -12.39 2.04 4.49
CA TYR A 134 -11.27 2.36 3.59
C TYR A 134 -9.96 1.65 3.96
N ALA A 135 -10.01 0.65 4.85
CA ALA A 135 -8.87 -0.21 5.22
C ALA A 135 -7.59 0.55 5.62
N GLY A 136 -7.73 1.70 6.28
CA GLY A 136 -6.59 2.52 6.72
C GLY A 136 -5.91 3.34 5.61
N LEU A 137 -6.49 3.42 4.40
CA LEU A 137 -5.98 4.29 3.32
C LEU A 137 -6.04 5.78 3.67
N VAL A 138 -6.84 6.19 4.65
CA VAL A 138 -7.05 7.58 5.07
C VAL A 138 -7.29 7.60 6.57
N SER A 139 -6.93 8.68 7.27
CA SER A 139 -7.22 8.85 8.70
C SER A 139 -8.53 9.58 8.97
N SER A 140 -9.10 9.38 10.16
CA SER A 140 -10.28 10.12 10.63
C SER A 140 -10.08 11.64 10.62
N ASP A 141 -8.88 12.10 10.95
CA ASP A 141 -8.48 13.51 10.94
C ASP A 141 -8.45 14.08 9.50
N GLN A 142 -7.94 13.32 8.52
CA GLN A 142 -7.96 13.72 7.12
C GLN A 142 -9.39 13.85 6.58
N ILE A 143 -10.30 12.93 6.94
CA ILE A 143 -11.71 13.05 6.58
C ILE A 143 -12.36 14.26 7.28
N ARG A 144 -12.08 14.48 8.57
CA ARG A 144 -12.58 15.65 9.32
C ARG A 144 -12.19 16.96 8.65
N GLU A 145 -10.91 17.10 8.32
CA GLU A 145 -10.33 18.31 7.74
C GLU A 145 -10.83 18.57 6.32
N ALA A 146 -10.90 17.55 5.46
CA ALA A 146 -11.42 17.68 4.10
C ALA A 146 -12.92 18.05 4.02
N ASN A 147 -13.66 17.89 5.12
CA ASN A 147 -15.10 18.19 5.20
C ASN A 147 -15.42 19.33 6.19
N SER A 148 -14.41 20.00 6.76
CA SER A 148 -14.57 21.06 7.77
C SER A 148 -15.47 20.67 8.96
N ILE A 149 -15.39 19.41 9.41
CA ILE A 149 -16.23 18.89 10.50
C ILE A 149 -15.72 19.42 11.84
N ALA A 150 -16.56 20.18 12.55
CA ALA A 150 -16.22 20.79 13.83
C ALA A 150 -16.21 19.79 15.01
N ASP A 151 -17.19 18.89 15.06
CA ASP A 151 -17.28 17.84 16.07
C ASP A 151 -17.25 16.45 15.40
N PRO A 152 -16.17 15.66 15.57
CA PRO A 152 -16.05 14.34 14.93
C PRO A 152 -16.97 13.27 15.56
N SER A 153 -17.64 13.56 16.68
CA SER A 153 -18.59 12.65 17.32
C SER A 153 -20.02 12.76 16.78
N LEU A 154 -20.31 13.80 15.99
CA LEU A 154 -21.62 14.08 15.41
C LEU A 154 -21.55 13.99 13.88
N LEU A 155 -21.90 12.81 13.35
CA LEU A 155 -22.11 12.60 11.91
C LEU A 155 -23.60 12.43 11.62
N ASP A 156 -24.13 13.28 10.76
CA ASP A 156 -25.52 13.17 10.30
C ASP A 156 -25.68 11.98 9.35
N VAL A 157 -26.76 11.20 9.51
CA VAL A 157 -27.03 10.05 8.63
C VAL A 157 -27.41 10.53 7.22
N GLY A 158 -26.73 10.00 6.20
CA GLY A 158 -26.93 10.37 4.81
C GLY A 158 -26.12 11.59 4.35
N GLN A 159 -25.32 12.20 5.23
CA GLN A 159 -24.30 13.18 4.87
C GLN A 159 -23.32 12.59 3.85
N THR A 160 -22.91 13.39 2.86
CA THR A 160 -21.90 12.97 1.88
C THR A 160 -20.55 13.59 2.25
N LEU A 161 -19.60 12.74 2.62
CA LEU A 161 -18.24 13.09 2.98
C LEU A 161 -17.30 12.93 1.77
N VAL A 162 -16.41 13.89 1.54
CA VAL A 162 -15.24 13.73 0.68
C VAL A 162 -14.22 12.87 1.40
N VAL A 163 -13.67 11.86 0.74
CA VAL A 163 -12.65 10.98 1.32
C VAL A 163 -11.32 11.24 0.58
N PRO A 164 -10.37 11.97 1.20
CA PRO A 164 -9.11 12.32 0.57
C PRO A 164 -8.14 11.13 0.60
N LEU A 165 -8.01 10.40 -0.51
CA LEU A 165 -7.15 9.23 -0.59
C LEU A 165 -5.72 9.62 -1.01
N PRO A 166 -4.66 9.13 -0.31
CA PRO A 166 -3.28 9.49 -0.58
C PRO A 166 -2.82 8.81 -1.86
N CYS A 167 -2.17 9.56 -2.74
CA CYS A 167 -1.65 9.02 -3.98
C CYS A 167 -0.50 9.84 -4.53
N THR A 168 0.37 9.17 -5.29
CA THR A 168 1.57 9.73 -5.89
C THR A 168 1.67 9.28 -7.34
N CYS A 169 2.44 10.00 -8.13
CA CYS A 169 2.59 9.80 -9.56
C CYS A 169 4.03 10.00 -10.03
N PHE A 170 4.77 10.96 -9.45
CA PHE A 170 6.12 11.35 -9.86
C PHE A 170 6.27 11.48 -11.40
N ASN A 171 5.30 12.15 -12.03
CA ASN A 171 5.18 12.34 -13.49
C ASN A 171 5.06 11.05 -14.34
N GLY A 172 4.67 9.92 -13.74
CA GLY A 172 4.48 8.65 -14.45
C GLY A 172 5.79 7.96 -14.82
N THR A 173 6.89 8.31 -14.14
CA THR A 173 8.21 7.75 -14.39
C THR A 173 8.95 7.45 -13.10
N ASP A 174 9.59 6.29 -13.05
CA ASP A 174 10.61 5.96 -12.07
C ASP A 174 11.94 5.73 -12.77
N ASN A 175 13.05 6.29 -12.26
CA ASN A 175 14.39 6.14 -12.84
C ASN A 175 14.46 6.39 -14.38
N SER A 176 13.64 7.34 -14.88
CA SER A 176 13.43 7.64 -16.33
C SER A 176 12.74 6.56 -17.17
N LEU A 177 12.20 5.51 -16.55
CA LEU A 177 11.36 4.48 -17.17
C LEU A 177 9.88 4.70 -16.80
N PRO A 178 8.91 4.30 -17.63
CA PRO A 178 7.50 4.43 -17.29
C PRO A 178 7.12 3.63 -16.04
N ALA A 179 6.47 4.29 -15.09
CA ALA A 179 6.02 3.70 -13.84
C ALA A 179 4.66 4.24 -13.41
N ILE A 180 3.95 3.48 -12.60
CA ILE A 180 2.72 3.90 -11.92
C ILE A 180 2.81 3.51 -10.46
N TYR A 181 2.48 4.45 -9.57
CA TYR A 181 2.67 4.26 -8.14
C TYR A 181 1.40 3.69 -7.50
N LEU A 182 1.61 2.72 -6.61
CA LEU A 182 0.58 2.06 -5.82
C LEU A 182 0.71 2.53 -4.36
N SER A 183 -0.30 3.22 -3.84
CA SER A 183 -0.41 3.50 -2.40
C SER A 183 -0.78 2.20 -1.67
N TYR A 184 0.18 1.60 -0.98
CA TYR A 184 0.05 0.28 -0.34
C TYR A 184 0.04 0.43 1.18
N VAL A 185 -1.08 0.06 1.82
CA VAL A 185 -1.18 -0.03 3.29
C VAL A 185 -0.49 -1.31 3.75
N VAL A 186 0.62 -1.17 4.48
CA VAL A 186 1.42 -2.27 5.03
C VAL A 186 0.57 -3.10 5.99
N GLN A 187 0.52 -4.41 5.74
CA GLN A 187 -0.24 -5.37 6.54
C GLN A 187 0.59 -5.93 7.69
N PRO A 188 -0.02 -6.59 8.70
CA PRO A 188 0.71 -7.43 9.63
C PRO A 188 1.53 -8.49 8.87
N GLU A 189 2.74 -8.78 9.36
CA GLU A 189 3.74 -9.68 8.75
C GLU A 189 4.35 -9.22 7.39
N ASP A 190 3.98 -8.06 6.85
CA ASP A 190 4.67 -7.53 5.67
C ASP A 190 6.12 -7.13 5.99
N THR A 191 7.01 -7.37 5.03
CA THR A 191 8.42 -6.94 5.06
C THR A 191 8.72 -6.13 3.81
N LEU A 192 9.59 -5.12 3.92
CA LEU A 192 9.92 -4.25 2.77
C LEU A 192 10.54 -5.04 1.61
N SER A 193 11.30 -6.10 1.91
CA SER A 193 11.82 -7.07 0.94
C SER A 193 10.71 -7.91 0.28
N GLY A 194 9.70 -8.36 1.04
CA GLY A 194 8.54 -9.07 0.51
C GLY A 194 7.70 -8.20 -0.41
N ILE A 195 7.46 -6.94 -0.05
CA ILE A 195 6.76 -5.95 -0.88
C ILE A 195 7.56 -5.69 -2.16
N ALA A 196 8.88 -5.44 -2.06
CA ALA A 196 9.75 -5.23 -3.22
C ALA A 196 9.67 -6.39 -4.22
N PHE A 197 9.83 -7.62 -3.72
CA PHE A 197 9.73 -8.84 -4.53
C PHE A 197 8.36 -9.02 -5.18
N ARG A 198 7.27 -8.81 -4.42
CA ARG A 198 5.87 -8.96 -4.92
C ARG A 198 5.55 -8.03 -6.08
N TYR A 199 6.16 -6.84 -6.12
CA TYR A 199 5.88 -5.80 -7.11
C TYR A 199 7.01 -5.58 -8.12
N SER A 200 8.04 -6.42 -8.12
CA SER A 200 9.20 -6.35 -9.03
C SER A 200 9.95 -5.00 -8.99
N THR A 201 10.03 -4.39 -7.81
CA THR A 201 10.88 -3.23 -7.49
C THR A 201 12.02 -3.67 -6.55
N THR A 202 12.90 -2.76 -6.15
CA THR A 202 14.01 -3.04 -5.22
C THR A 202 13.77 -2.40 -3.86
N ILE A 203 14.44 -2.91 -2.82
CA ILE A 203 14.39 -2.33 -1.47
C ILE A 203 14.92 -0.89 -1.49
N THR A 204 15.99 -0.63 -2.24
CA THR A 204 16.60 0.70 -2.38
C THR A 204 15.62 1.67 -3.02
N ASP A 205 15.00 1.27 -4.13
CA ASP A 205 14.03 2.05 -4.89
C ASP A 205 12.79 2.41 -4.04
N LEU A 206 12.23 1.43 -3.32
CA LEU A 206 11.19 1.68 -2.32
C LEU A 206 11.66 2.67 -1.24
N MET A 207 12.86 2.51 -0.69
CA MET A 207 13.37 3.41 0.34
C MET A 207 13.55 4.84 -0.19
N ASP A 208 14.06 5.00 -1.42
CA ASP A 208 14.32 6.31 -2.02
C ASP A 208 13.00 7.04 -2.35
N VAL A 209 12.04 6.36 -3.00
CA VAL A 209 10.68 6.89 -3.29
C VAL A 209 9.94 7.31 -2.02
N ASN A 210 10.09 6.54 -0.94
CA ASN A 210 9.41 6.79 0.34
C ASN A 210 10.25 7.61 1.34
N ALA A 211 11.37 8.20 0.89
CA ALA A 211 12.31 8.99 1.70
C ALA A 211 12.76 8.31 3.01
N MET A 212 12.88 6.98 3.01
CA MET A 212 13.13 6.15 4.19
C MET A 212 14.62 6.13 4.55
N GLY A 213 14.94 6.45 5.81
CA GLY A 213 16.32 6.36 6.32
C GLY A 213 16.80 4.93 6.66
N ASN A 214 15.88 3.96 6.75
CA ASN A 214 16.13 2.54 7.02
C ASN A 214 14.93 1.71 6.54
N PRO A 215 15.05 0.38 6.36
CA PRO A 215 13.98 -0.45 5.78
C PRO A 215 12.86 -0.85 6.77
N ALA A 216 12.77 -0.23 7.96
CA ALA A 216 11.75 -0.59 8.94
C ALA A 216 10.39 0.04 8.59
N ILE A 217 9.39 -0.83 8.41
CA ILE A 217 7.99 -0.51 8.18
C ILE A 217 7.14 -1.01 9.34
N LYS A 218 5.96 -0.43 9.53
CA LYS A 218 4.95 -0.86 10.50
C LYS A 218 3.63 -1.14 9.80
N ALA A 219 2.83 -2.06 10.34
CA ALA A 219 1.46 -2.23 9.89
C ALA A 219 0.70 -0.88 9.99
N GLY A 220 -0.03 -0.53 8.94
CA GLY A 220 -0.69 0.77 8.76
C GLY A 220 0.15 1.84 8.04
N ASP A 221 1.47 1.70 7.90
CA ASP A 221 2.26 2.62 7.05
C ASP A 221 1.75 2.54 5.59
N ILE A 222 1.65 3.67 4.90
CA ILE A 222 1.22 3.79 3.50
C ILE A 222 2.44 4.08 2.63
N LEU A 223 2.90 3.07 1.89
CA LEU A 223 4.03 3.17 0.98
C LEU A 223 3.58 3.53 -0.43
N ALA A 224 4.30 4.44 -1.09
CA ALA A 224 4.26 4.61 -2.53
C ALA A 224 5.16 3.55 -3.17
N VAL A 225 4.56 2.53 -3.78
CA VAL A 225 5.26 1.43 -4.44
C VAL A 225 5.33 1.71 -5.95
N PRO A 226 6.51 1.95 -6.55
CA PRO A 226 6.64 2.07 -8.00
C PRO A 226 6.39 0.71 -8.65
N LEU A 227 5.42 0.66 -9.57
CA LEU A 227 5.22 -0.49 -10.45
C LEU A 227 5.81 -0.16 -11.82
N PRO A 228 6.72 -1.00 -12.37
CA PRO A 228 7.11 -0.92 -13.78
C PRO A 228 5.85 -0.93 -14.65
N ALA A 229 5.84 -0.13 -15.72
CA ALA A 229 4.65 0.06 -16.52
C ALA A 229 4.94 0.25 -18.01
N CYS A 230 3.87 0.22 -18.81
CA CYS A 230 3.89 0.56 -20.22
C CYS A 230 3.22 1.92 -20.40
N ALA A 231 3.96 2.93 -20.88
CA ALA A 231 3.37 4.19 -21.33
C ALA A 231 2.85 4.08 -22.77
N SER A 232 1.68 4.66 -23.02
CA SER A 232 1.14 4.81 -24.37
C SER A 232 1.95 5.82 -25.19
N LYS A 233 1.86 5.72 -26.52
CA LYS A 233 2.44 6.67 -27.49
C LYS A 233 1.35 7.44 -28.24
N PHE A 234 0.20 7.63 -27.58
CA PHE A 234 -0.94 8.34 -28.17
C PHE A 234 -0.61 9.84 -28.30
N PRO A 235 -1.22 10.55 -29.26
CA PRO A 235 -0.97 11.98 -29.43
C PRO A 235 -1.59 12.78 -28.28
N SER A 236 -1.03 13.95 -27.98
CA SER A 236 -1.47 14.81 -26.86
C SER A 236 -2.88 15.40 -26.99
N TYR A 237 -3.50 15.31 -28.17
CA TYR A 237 -4.90 15.67 -28.39
C TYR A 237 -5.88 14.50 -28.17
N ALA A 238 -5.39 13.29 -27.89
CA ALA A 238 -6.23 12.16 -27.53
C ALA A 238 -6.70 12.28 -26.08
N SER A 239 -7.96 11.94 -25.82
CA SER A 239 -8.56 11.97 -24.47
C SER A 239 -7.94 10.96 -23.50
N ASP A 240 -7.26 9.95 -24.02
CA ASP A 240 -6.49 8.93 -23.29
C ASP A 240 -4.97 9.09 -23.44
N PHE A 241 -4.51 10.29 -23.82
CA PHE A 241 -3.10 10.66 -23.75
C PHE A 241 -2.53 10.40 -22.34
N GLY A 242 -1.31 9.86 -22.28
CA GLY A 242 -0.67 9.53 -21.00
C GLY A 242 -1.27 8.28 -20.32
N LEU A 243 -2.04 7.44 -21.02
CA LEU A 243 -2.40 6.12 -20.52
C LEU A 243 -1.15 5.33 -20.16
N ILE A 244 -1.05 4.92 -18.89
CA ILE A 244 0.01 4.08 -18.35
C ILE A 244 -0.64 2.81 -17.79
N VAL A 245 -0.15 1.64 -18.22
CA VAL A 245 -0.67 0.33 -17.79
C VAL A 245 0.39 -0.38 -16.96
N PRO A 246 0.12 -0.73 -15.67
CA PRO A 246 1.08 -1.43 -14.83
C PRO A 246 1.47 -2.79 -15.41
N ASN A 247 2.70 -3.23 -15.14
CA ASN A 247 3.19 -4.50 -15.64
C ASN A 247 2.32 -5.68 -15.17
N GLY A 248 2.01 -6.61 -16.08
CA GLY A 248 1.16 -7.76 -15.77
C GLY A 248 -0.32 -7.42 -15.57
N SER A 249 -0.79 -6.25 -16.03
CA SER A 249 -2.19 -5.81 -15.92
C SER A 249 -2.74 -5.24 -17.24
N TYR A 250 -4.00 -4.85 -17.18
CA TYR A 250 -4.76 -4.28 -18.29
C TYR A 250 -5.40 -2.95 -17.89
N ALA A 251 -5.77 -2.15 -18.89
CA ALA A 251 -6.63 -0.99 -18.75
C ALA A 251 -7.65 -0.93 -19.89
N ILE A 252 -8.81 -0.36 -19.60
CA ILE A 252 -9.86 -0.07 -20.58
C ILE A 252 -9.79 1.40 -20.98
N THR A 253 -9.95 1.67 -22.28
CA THR A 253 -10.03 3.02 -22.85
C THR A 253 -11.06 3.08 -23.99
N ALA A 254 -11.23 4.26 -24.59
CA ALA A 254 -12.16 4.54 -25.69
C ALA A 254 -13.61 4.13 -25.39
N SER A 255 -14.17 4.56 -24.25
CA SER A 255 -15.55 4.24 -23.84
C SER A 255 -15.84 2.73 -23.87
N HIS A 256 -15.00 1.96 -23.19
CA HIS A 256 -15.10 0.49 -23.05
C HIS A 256 -14.88 -0.31 -24.34
N CYS A 257 -14.39 0.32 -25.40
CA CYS A 257 -14.14 -0.34 -26.68
C CYS A 257 -12.75 -0.95 -26.83
N VAL A 258 -11.72 -0.42 -26.16
CA VAL A 258 -10.33 -0.86 -26.34
C VAL A 258 -9.75 -1.33 -25.02
N GLN A 259 -9.20 -2.54 -25.01
CA GLN A 259 -8.45 -3.10 -23.89
C GLN A 259 -6.96 -3.06 -24.21
N CYS A 260 -6.18 -2.33 -23.43
CA CYS A 260 -4.73 -2.29 -23.49
C CYS A 260 -4.11 -3.12 -22.36
N SER A 261 -2.97 -3.75 -22.63
CA SER A 261 -2.24 -4.64 -21.72
C SER A 261 -0.76 -4.27 -21.68
N CYS A 262 -0.08 -4.56 -20.57
CA CYS A 262 1.37 -4.37 -20.44
C CYS A 262 2.07 -5.73 -20.30
N GLY A 263 2.91 -6.08 -21.28
CA GLY A 263 3.53 -7.40 -21.39
C GLY A 263 4.58 -7.70 -20.29
N PRO A 264 4.45 -8.81 -19.53
CA PRO A 264 5.20 -9.08 -18.29
C PRO A 264 6.73 -9.02 -18.42
N GLY A 265 7.29 -9.37 -19.58
CA GLY A 265 8.73 -9.44 -19.81
C GLY A 265 9.33 -8.37 -20.72
N ASN A 266 8.52 -7.70 -21.55
CA ASN A 266 9.03 -6.76 -22.57
C ASN A 266 8.56 -5.31 -22.41
N LEU A 267 7.67 -5.04 -21.44
CA LEU A 267 7.09 -3.72 -21.16
C LEU A 267 6.56 -3.00 -22.42
N ASN A 268 6.04 -3.77 -23.37
CA ASN A 268 5.32 -3.24 -24.53
C ASN A 268 3.82 -3.20 -24.24
N MET A 269 3.19 -2.10 -24.66
CA MET A 269 1.73 -1.97 -24.63
C MET A 269 1.11 -2.68 -25.84
N TYR A 270 0.18 -3.59 -25.59
CA TYR A 270 -0.63 -4.25 -26.64
C TYR A 270 -2.10 -3.93 -26.42
N CYS A 271 -2.75 -3.31 -27.41
CA CYS A 271 -4.16 -2.96 -27.38
C CYS A 271 -4.96 -3.74 -28.42
N MET A 272 -6.13 -4.23 -28.01
CA MET A 272 -7.07 -5.02 -28.78
C MET A 272 -8.52 -4.55 -28.53
N PRO A 273 -9.49 -4.91 -29.39
CA PRO A 273 -10.91 -4.70 -29.09
C PRO A 273 -11.27 -5.35 -27.75
N ALA A 274 -11.99 -4.63 -26.90
CA ALA A 274 -12.47 -5.16 -25.63
C ALA A 274 -13.53 -6.27 -25.86
N PRO A 275 -13.61 -7.31 -25.01
CA PRO A 275 -14.53 -8.44 -25.21
C PRO A 275 -16.02 -8.05 -25.19
N PHE A 276 -16.37 -6.87 -24.69
CA PHE A 276 -17.74 -6.34 -24.60
C PHE A 276 -18.04 -5.18 -25.57
N ALA A 277 -17.23 -5.02 -26.63
CA ALA A 277 -17.35 -3.94 -27.61
C ALA A 277 -18.61 -4.06 -28.51
N VAL A 278 -19.81 -3.86 -27.95
CA VAL A 278 -21.10 -4.02 -28.63
C VAL A 278 -21.57 -2.80 -29.43
N SER A 279 -20.98 -1.62 -29.24
CA SER A 279 -21.41 -0.36 -29.89
C SER A 279 -20.25 0.62 -30.13
N CYS A 280 -19.18 0.09 -30.72
CA CYS A 280 -17.92 0.81 -30.91
C CYS A 280 -17.73 1.35 -32.33
N SER A 281 -16.97 2.44 -32.47
CA SER A 281 -16.51 2.90 -33.79
C SER A 281 -15.57 1.88 -34.45
N SER A 282 -15.43 1.94 -35.77
CA SER A 282 -14.61 0.98 -36.52
C SER A 282 -13.16 0.96 -36.01
N MET A 283 -12.66 -0.24 -35.71
CA MET A 283 -11.27 -0.48 -35.29
C MET A 283 -10.41 -1.04 -36.43
N GLN A 284 -10.85 -0.87 -37.68
CA GLN A 284 -10.09 -1.26 -38.86
C GLN A 284 -9.02 -0.23 -39.17
N CYS A 285 -7.82 -0.67 -39.56
CA CYS A 285 -6.79 0.24 -40.06
C CYS A 285 -7.13 0.75 -41.47
N LYS A 286 -6.97 2.06 -41.69
CA LYS A 286 -7.16 2.69 -43.01
C LYS A 286 -6.32 1.99 -44.07
N ASN A 287 -6.90 1.79 -45.25
CA ASN A 287 -6.29 1.13 -46.42
C ASN A 287 -5.79 -0.32 -46.16
N SER A 288 -6.38 -1.03 -45.20
CA SER A 288 -6.02 -2.40 -44.85
C SER A 288 -7.21 -3.21 -44.35
N ASN A 289 -7.13 -4.53 -44.43
CA ASN A 289 -8.10 -5.46 -43.82
C ASN A 289 -7.70 -5.85 -42.38
N LEU A 290 -6.62 -5.28 -41.83
CA LEU A 290 -6.22 -5.52 -40.45
C LEU A 290 -7.11 -4.74 -39.47
N MET A 291 -7.69 -5.47 -38.51
CA MET A 291 -8.32 -4.91 -37.32
C MET A 291 -7.27 -4.61 -36.26
N LEU A 292 -7.61 -3.72 -35.32
CA LEU A 292 -6.80 -3.39 -34.16
C LEU A 292 -6.28 -4.66 -33.45
N GLY A 293 -4.98 -4.68 -33.15
CA GLY A 293 -4.29 -5.82 -32.52
C GLY A 293 -3.70 -6.81 -33.53
N ASN A 294 -4.21 -6.88 -34.76
CA ASN A 294 -3.68 -7.81 -35.76
C ASN A 294 -2.25 -7.42 -36.19
N VAL A 295 -1.39 -8.44 -36.28
CA VAL A 295 -0.03 -8.33 -36.81
C VAL A 295 0.17 -9.44 -37.85
N THR A 296 0.65 -9.07 -39.03
CA THR A 296 1.10 -9.99 -40.07
C THR A 296 2.60 -9.83 -40.28
N ALA A 297 3.33 -10.94 -40.31
CA ALA A 297 4.77 -10.95 -40.59
C ALA A 297 5.04 -11.82 -41.81
N GLN A 298 5.61 -11.22 -42.86
CA GLN A 298 6.06 -11.95 -44.05
C GLN A 298 7.59 -12.08 -44.02
N GLN A 299 8.08 -13.32 -44.00
CA GLN A 299 9.52 -13.60 -44.00
C GLN A 299 10.13 -13.33 -45.38
N SER A 300 11.35 -12.80 -45.38
CA SER A 300 12.15 -12.46 -46.55
C SER A 300 13.63 -12.75 -46.29
N SER A 301 14.49 -12.67 -47.31
CA SER A 301 15.93 -12.83 -47.17
C SER A 301 16.61 -11.75 -46.32
N ALA A 302 15.97 -10.58 -46.13
CA ALA A 302 16.49 -9.45 -45.37
C ALA A 302 15.91 -9.32 -43.95
N GLY A 303 15.11 -10.30 -43.50
CA GLY A 303 14.33 -10.23 -42.25
C GLY A 303 12.85 -10.43 -42.51
N CYS A 304 11.99 -9.87 -41.66
CA CYS A 304 10.53 -10.01 -41.76
C CYS A 304 9.87 -8.65 -41.97
N ASN A 305 9.07 -8.50 -43.03
CA ASN A 305 8.21 -7.34 -43.20
C ASN A 305 7.00 -7.52 -42.29
N VAL A 306 6.92 -6.70 -41.24
CA VAL A 306 5.88 -6.76 -40.22
C VAL A 306 4.91 -5.62 -40.45
N THR A 307 3.67 -5.94 -40.77
CA THR A 307 2.56 -5.00 -40.82
C THR A 307 1.68 -5.19 -39.59
N SER A 308 1.42 -4.13 -38.83
CA SER A 308 0.58 -4.16 -37.63
C SER A 308 -0.47 -3.06 -37.66
N CYS A 309 -1.64 -3.35 -37.09
CA CYS A 309 -2.67 -2.35 -36.81
C CYS A 309 -2.68 -2.04 -35.31
N SER A 310 -2.06 -0.92 -34.92
CA SER A 310 -1.97 -0.48 -33.53
C SER A 310 -3.03 0.56 -33.19
N TYR A 311 -3.31 0.70 -31.90
CA TYR A 311 -4.19 1.75 -31.40
C TYR A 311 -3.45 3.10 -31.36
N GLY A 312 -4.15 4.17 -31.74
CA GLY A 312 -3.62 5.53 -31.88
C GLY A 312 -4.29 6.58 -30.98
N GLY A 313 -5.10 6.16 -30.00
CA GLY A 313 -5.82 7.03 -29.05
C GLY A 313 -7.29 7.32 -29.42
N PHE A 314 -8.01 7.94 -28.50
CA PHE A 314 -9.45 8.23 -28.61
C PHE A 314 -9.71 9.73 -28.78
N VAL A 315 -10.39 10.11 -29.87
CA VAL A 315 -10.68 11.51 -30.20
C VAL A 315 -12.13 11.66 -30.61
N ASN A 316 -12.90 12.50 -29.90
CA ASN A 316 -14.28 12.86 -30.23
C ASN A 316 -15.19 11.65 -30.55
N GLY A 317 -15.15 10.61 -29.72
CA GLY A 317 -15.93 9.37 -29.92
C GLY A 317 -15.37 8.39 -30.96
N THR A 318 -14.26 8.72 -31.62
CA THR A 318 -13.65 7.92 -32.67
C THR A 318 -12.35 7.27 -32.20
N ILE A 319 -12.23 5.96 -32.42
CA ILE A 319 -11.01 5.18 -32.20
C ILE A 319 -10.04 5.46 -33.35
N LEU A 320 -8.86 5.99 -33.04
CA LEU A 320 -7.79 6.13 -34.03
C LEU A 320 -7.01 4.82 -34.11
N THR A 321 -6.76 4.37 -35.34
CA THR A 321 -5.93 3.21 -35.65
C THR A 321 -4.76 3.63 -36.52
N THR A 322 -3.60 3.01 -36.31
CA THR A 322 -2.36 3.30 -37.05
C THR A 322 -1.84 2.02 -37.68
N LEU A 323 -1.76 2.03 -39.01
CA LEU A 323 -1.11 0.97 -39.77
C LEU A 323 0.39 1.26 -39.82
N SER A 324 1.21 0.34 -39.31
CA SER A 324 2.67 0.44 -39.39
C SER A 324 3.21 -0.76 -40.17
N SER A 325 4.09 -0.55 -41.15
CA SER A 325 4.78 -1.64 -41.86
C SER A 325 6.29 -1.39 -41.85
N ASN A 326 7.04 -2.28 -41.21
CA ASN A 326 8.50 -2.14 -41.05
C ASN A 326 9.21 -3.47 -41.29
N LEU A 327 10.39 -3.42 -41.92
CA LEU A 327 11.28 -4.57 -42.02
C LEU A 327 12.05 -4.74 -40.70
N GLN A 328 11.84 -5.87 -40.01
CA GLN A 328 12.54 -6.21 -38.78
C GLN A 328 13.59 -7.32 -39.03
N PRO A 329 14.81 -7.24 -38.48
CA PRO A 329 15.85 -8.27 -38.67
C PRO A 329 15.47 -9.67 -38.16
N ARG A 330 14.50 -9.74 -37.23
CA ARG A 330 13.89 -10.98 -36.74
C ARG A 330 12.37 -10.82 -36.82
N CYS A 331 11.68 -11.90 -37.17
CA CYS A 331 10.22 -11.95 -37.02
C CYS A 331 9.84 -11.74 -35.54
N PRO A 332 8.76 -10.99 -35.26
CA PRO A 332 8.23 -10.86 -33.92
C PRO A 332 7.76 -12.24 -33.42
N GLY A 333 8.05 -12.54 -32.15
CA GLY A 333 7.46 -13.69 -31.48
C GLY A 333 5.97 -13.50 -31.22
N PRO A 334 5.27 -14.53 -30.69
CA PRO A 334 3.90 -14.38 -30.24
C PRO A 334 3.80 -13.24 -29.20
N GLN A 335 2.73 -12.44 -29.27
CA GLN A 335 2.48 -11.40 -28.29
C GLN A 335 2.31 -12.02 -26.90
N GLN A 336 3.01 -11.48 -25.92
CA GLN A 336 2.96 -11.95 -24.53
C GLN A 336 1.95 -11.11 -23.76
N PHE A 337 0.78 -11.69 -23.53
CA PHE A 337 -0.24 -11.11 -22.67
C PHE A 337 -0.04 -11.56 -21.21
N PRO A 338 -0.38 -10.73 -20.21
CA PRO A 338 -0.52 -11.20 -18.84
C PRO A 338 -1.54 -12.36 -18.76
N PRO A 339 -1.33 -13.38 -17.91
CA PRO A 339 -2.35 -14.40 -17.71
C PRO A 339 -3.55 -13.80 -16.98
N LEU A 340 -4.73 -13.85 -17.62
CA LEU A 340 -6.00 -13.48 -16.99
C LEU A 340 -6.38 -14.50 -15.91
N LYS A 341 -6.98 -14.01 -14.82
CA LYS A 341 -7.44 -14.79 -13.67
C LYS A 341 -8.96 -14.85 -13.65
N ALA A 342 -9.54 -15.99 -13.29
CA ALA A 342 -10.98 -16.05 -13.03
C ALA A 342 -11.35 -15.11 -11.85
N PRO A 343 -12.56 -14.52 -11.83
CA PRO A 343 -13.05 -13.75 -10.69
C PRO A 343 -12.99 -14.58 -9.40
N PRO A 344 -12.33 -14.10 -8.32
CA PRO A 344 -12.15 -14.89 -7.11
C PRO A 344 -13.48 -15.05 -6.36
N THR A 345 -13.84 -16.29 -6.02
CA THR A 345 -15.02 -16.64 -5.20
C THR A 345 -14.67 -16.95 -3.76
N THR A 346 -13.41 -17.31 -3.49
CA THR A 346 -12.90 -17.65 -2.15
C THR A 346 -11.48 -17.14 -2.01
N LEU A 347 -11.06 -16.88 -0.77
CA LEU A 347 -9.65 -16.61 -0.49
C LEU A 347 -8.84 -17.90 -0.46
N ILE A 348 -8.18 -18.18 -1.57
CA ILE A 348 -7.04 -19.09 -1.58
C ILE A 348 -5.87 -18.33 -0.90
N ARG A 349 -5.66 -18.61 0.39
CA ARG A 349 -4.43 -18.19 1.07
C ARG A 349 -3.31 -19.09 0.56
N ASP A 350 -2.47 -18.58 -0.34
CA ASP A 350 -1.33 -19.32 -0.90
C ASP A 350 -0.36 -19.74 0.20
N THR A 351 -0.58 -20.95 0.74
CA THR A 351 0.30 -21.60 1.70
C THR A 351 1.50 -22.16 0.95
N ASN A 352 2.42 -21.28 0.55
CA ASN A 352 3.74 -21.66 0.00
C ASN A 352 4.64 -22.42 1.01
N PHE A 353 4.10 -22.81 2.16
CA PHE A 353 4.64 -23.76 3.13
C PHE A 353 3.60 -24.84 3.51
N ALA A 354 2.99 -25.48 2.51
CA ALA A 354 2.37 -26.79 2.73
C ALA A 354 3.46 -27.83 3.02
N PRO A 355 3.35 -28.65 4.10
CA PRO A 355 4.24 -29.79 4.29
C PRO A 355 4.16 -30.74 3.10
N ALA A 356 5.29 -31.35 2.72
CA ALA A 356 5.33 -32.31 1.62
C ALA A 356 4.30 -33.44 1.85
N PRO A 357 3.54 -33.88 0.80
CA PRO A 357 2.57 -34.95 0.96
C PRO A 357 3.23 -36.22 1.49
N ALA A 358 2.66 -36.80 2.54
CA ALA A 358 3.05 -38.12 3.02
C ALA A 358 2.81 -39.18 1.93
N PRO A 359 3.69 -40.18 1.78
CA PRO A 359 3.57 -41.17 0.71
C PRO A 359 2.27 -41.98 0.84
N GLN A 360 1.50 -42.04 -0.23
CA GLN A 360 0.24 -42.78 -0.28
C GLN A 360 0.48 -44.29 -0.26
N PHE A 361 -0.20 -44.98 0.65
CA PHE A 361 -0.28 -46.44 0.65
C PHE A 361 -1.37 -46.91 -0.33
N ASN A 362 -1.01 -47.82 -1.23
CA ASN A 362 -1.98 -48.49 -2.11
C ASN A 362 -2.90 -49.41 -1.32
N GLY A 363 -4.22 -49.17 -1.39
CA GLY A 363 -5.27 -50.02 -0.84
C GLY A 363 -6.48 -50.03 -1.77
N SER A 364 -6.80 -51.19 -2.32
CA SER A 364 -7.86 -51.40 -3.33
C SER A 364 -9.24 -51.65 -2.74
N GLY A 365 -10.31 -51.16 -3.38
CA GLY A 365 -11.65 -51.77 -3.25
C GLY A 365 -12.85 -50.80 -3.14
N SER A 366 -13.64 -50.72 -4.23
CA SER A 366 -14.99 -50.13 -4.36
C SER A 366 -16.05 -50.79 -3.43
N PRO A 367 -17.33 -50.31 -3.32
CA PRO A 367 -18.02 -49.34 -4.19
C PRO A 367 -18.88 -48.25 -3.51
N ALA A 368 -19.41 -47.35 -4.35
CA ALA A 368 -20.41 -46.33 -4.00
C ALA A 368 -21.85 -46.89 -3.95
N PRO A 369 -22.80 -46.16 -3.33
CA PRO A 369 -24.22 -46.22 -3.65
C PRO A 369 -24.67 -44.98 -4.46
N SER A 370 -25.71 -45.16 -5.29
CA SER A 370 -26.26 -44.14 -6.19
C SER A 370 -27.73 -43.81 -5.89
N SER A 371 -28.12 -42.57 -6.21
CA SER A 371 -29.46 -42.07 -6.55
C SER A 371 -30.64 -42.19 -5.55
N GLY A 372 -31.32 -41.06 -5.31
CA GLY A 372 -32.64 -40.98 -4.68
C GLY A 372 -33.52 -39.87 -5.29
N LEU A 373 -34.69 -40.24 -5.80
CA LEU A 373 -35.69 -39.44 -6.56
C LEU A 373 -37.08 -40.00 -6.22
N ILE A 374 -38.22 -39.29 -6.20
CA ILE A 374 -38.62 -37.89 -6.50
C ILE A 374 -39.57 -37.42 -5.33
N PRO A 375 -40.60 -36.54 -5.40
CA PRO A 375 -41.07 -35.54 -6.39
C PRO A 375 -41.40 -34.12 -5.84
N SER A 376 -41.79 -33.23 -6.76
CA SER A 376 -42.39 -31.91 -6.56
C SER A 376 -43.91 -31.93 -6.31
N THR A 377 -44.44 -30.87 -5.70
CA THR A 377 -45.87 -30.50 -5.78
C THR A 377 -46.06 -29.00 -6.00
N THR A 378 -46.97 -28.65 -6.91
CA THR A 378 -47.33 -27.31 -7.39
C THR A 378 -48.40 -26.61 -6.53
N GLY A 379 -48.41 -25.27 -6.50
CA GLY A 379 -49.54 -24.47 -6.01
C GLY A 379 -49.32 -22.95 -6.21
N SER A 380 -50.31 -22.23 -6.73
CA SER A 380 -50.12 -20.86 -7.28
C SER A 380 -51.27 -19.88 -7.00
N LEU A 381 -50.93 -18.67 -6.49
CA LEU A 381 -51.67 -17.38 -6.59
C LEU A 381 -53.08 -17.27 -5.93
N PRO A 382 -53.70 -16.08 -5.76
CA PRO A 382 -53.23 -14.68 -5.95
C PRO A 382 -53.47 -13.72 -4.73
N GLY A 383 -52.92 -12.49 -4.79
CA GLY A 383 -52.90 -11.50 -3.69
C GLY A 383 -54.04 -10.45 -3.60
N LEU A 384 -53.81 -9.37 -2.82
CA LEU A 384 -54.22 -7.95 -3.02
C LEU A 384 -53.93 -7.04 -1.77
N PRO A 385 -53.53 -5.75 -1.94
CA PRO A 385 -53.42 -4.71 -0.89
C PRO A 385 -54.43 -3.54 -1.12
N PRO A 386 -54.27 -2.28 -0.62
CA PRO A 386 -53.83 -1.72 0.67
C PRO A 386 -54.91 -0.81 1.35
N ALA A 387 -54.58 -0.09 2.44
CA ALA A 387 -55.41 0.99 3.03
C ALA A 387 -54.58 2.24 3.41
N SER A 388 -55.23 3.40 3.61
CA SER A 388 -54.65 4.73 3.30
C SER A 388 -54.85 5.87 4.33
N GLY A 389 -53.75 6.59 4.67
CA GLY A 389 -53.68 8.02 5.09
C GLY A 389 -54.31 8.45 6.43
N PRO A 390 -54.31 9.77 6.79
CA PRO A 390 -53.64 10.90 6.12
C PRO A 390 -53.05 12.04 7.02
N ILE A 391 -52.31 12.99 6.39
CA ILE A 391 -52.15 14.45 6.69
C ILE A 391 -51.46 14.96 7.98
N GLY A 392 -50.56 15.96 7.82
CA GLY A 392 -50.24 16.96 8.87
C GLY A 392 -48.94 17.77 8.66
N SER A 393 -49.02 18.99 8.10
CA SER A 393 -47.88 19.94 7.99
C SER A 393 -48.19 21.27 8.69
N THR A 394 -47.25 21.87 9.44
CA THR A 394 -47.20 23.33 9.69
C THR A 394 -45.80 23.86 10.04
N SER A 395 -45.61 25.13 9.66
CA SER A 395 -44.37 25.92 9.59
C SER A 395 -43.90 26.61 10.89
N GLY A 396 -42.66 27.12 10.85
CA GLY A 396 -42.20 28.34 11.55
C GLY A 396 -41.25 28.13 12.74
N MET A 397 -40.30 28.99 13.07
CA MET A 397 -39.68 30.16 12.44
C MET A 397 -38.57 30.66 13.41
N ASN A 398 -37.41 31.10 12.91
CA ASN A 398 -36.43 32.02 13.51
C ASN A 398 -36.12 32.03 15.03
N LEU A 399 -34.82 31.97 15.38
CA LEU A 399 -34.13 33.03 16.15
C LEU A 399 -32.60 32.79 16.22
N ALA A 400 -31.84 33.72 15.64
CA ALA A 400 -30.48 34.08 16.07
C ALA A 400 -30.60 35.32 17.01
N PRO A 401 -29.55 35.86 17.67
CA PRO A 401 -28.12 35.54 17.55
C PRO A 401 -27.38 35.41 18.91
N SER A 402 -26.08 35.08 18.89
CA SER A 402 -25.03 35.91 19.51
C SER A 402 -23.62 35.32 19.36
N SER A 403 -22.65 36.24 19.31
CA SER A 403 -21.21 36.02 19.19
C SER A 403 -20.51 35.92 20.55
N ALA A 404 -19.49 35.06 20.69
CA ALA A 404 -18.37 35.33 21.62
C ALA A 404 -17.09 34.53 21.28
N PHE A 405 -16.03 35.28 20.96
CA PHE A 405 -14.61 35.07 21.25
C PHE A 405 -14.08 33.68 21.64
N SER A 406 -13.15 33.20 20.80
CA SER A 406 -12.18 32.15 21.10
C SER A 406 -11.23 32.57 22.23
N LEU A 407 -11.38 31.97 23.42
CA LEU A 407 -10.36 32.00 24.47
C LEU A 407 -9.44 30.78 24.31
N MET A 408 -8.13 31.04 24.20
CA MET A 408 -7.14 29.96 24.28
C MET A 408 -7.20 29.30 25.66
N ASN A 409 -7.05 27.97 25.70
CA ASN A 409 -6.46 27.33 26.87
C ASN A 409 -5.65 26.09 26.43
N PRO A 410 -4.41 25.93 26.91
CA PRO A 410 -3.56 24.82 26.53
C PRO A 410 -3.93 23.54 27.29
N LEU A 411 -3.75 22.38 26.66
CA LEU A 411 -3.81 21.09 27.36
C LEU A 411 -2.71 21.03 28.42
N ALA A 412 -3.08 20.58 29.63
CA ALA A 412 -2.14 20.37 30.71
C ALA A 412 -1.19 19.20 30.40
N SER A 413 0.08 19.51 30.15
CA SER A 413 1.16 18.54 30.23
C SER A 413 1.43 18.21 31.70
N ILE A 414 0.95 17.05 32.17
CA ILE A 414 1.38 16.50 33.46
C ILE A 414 2.80 15.94 33.26
N PRO A 415 3.84 16.52 33.89
CA PRO A 415 5.19 16.02 33.71
C PRO A 415 5.34 14.66 34.40
N ALA A 416 5.98 13.70 33.72
CA ALA A 416 6.21 12.34 34.24
C ALA A 416 6.92 12.30 35.61
N ALA A 417 7.62 13.39 35.99
CA ALA A 417 8.19 13.60 37.31
C ALA A 417 7.17 13.50 38.46
N PHE A 418 5.91 13.88 38.26
CA PHE A 418 4.89 13.85 39.32
C PHE A 418 4.45 12.42 39.67
N LEU A 419 4.35 11.54 38.66
CA LEU A 419 4.12 10.10 38.86
C LEU A 419 5.35 9.44 39.50
N LEU A 420 6.56 9.81 39.08
CA LEU A 420 7.80 9.31 39.68
C LEU A 420 7.91 9.67 41.18
N PHE A 421 7.52 10.90 41.55
CA PHE A 421 7.56 11.38 42.93
C PHE A 421 6.60 10.62 43.86
N ILE A 422 5.40 10.28 43.38
CA ILE A 422 4.45 9.45 44.13
C ILE A 422 5.01 8.03 44.31
N LEU A 423 5.62 7.46 43.27
CA LEU A 423 6.19 6.11 43.29
C LEU A 423 7.39 6.00 44.26
N VAL A 424 8.26 7.01 44.29
CA VAL A 424 9.40 7.07 45.24
C VAL A 424 8.93 7.22 46.69
N ASN A 425 7.94 8.08 46.97
CA ASN A 425 7.37 8.20 48.33
C ASN A 425 6.67 6.92 48.79
N TYR A 426 6.05 6.18 47.89
CA TYR A 426 5.42 4.90 48.20
C TYR A 426 6.44 3.81 48.54
N ILE A 427 7.56 3.75 47.82
CA ILE A 427 8.68 2.83 48.12
C ILE A 427 9.33 3.18 49.48
N MET A 428 9.53 4.46 49.77
CA MET A 428 10.08 4.92 51.07
C MET A 428 9.17 4.56 52.25
N SER A 429 7.87 4.41 52.03
CA SER A 429 6.89 4.04 53.06
C SER A 429 6.96 2.55 53.48
N PHE A 430 7.61 1.69 52.68
CA PHE A 430 7.73 0.24 52.96
C PHE A 430 9.02 -0.18 53.70
N SER A 431 9.99 0.73 53.90
CA SER A 431 11.31 0.41 54.46
C SER A 431 11.46 0.65 55.98
N LEU A 432 10.36 0.86 56.72
CA LEU A 432 10.38 1.12 58.17
C LEU A 432 9.76 -0.01 59.01
N THR A 433 10.36 -1.19 58.95
CA THR A 433 10.30 -2.20 60.02
C THR A 433 11.67 -2.86 60.21
N ASP A 434 12.29 -2.56 61.35
CA ASP A 434 13.46 -3.19 62.01
C ASP A 434 14.51 -3.98 61.17
N VAL A 435 15.68 -3.35 60.95
CA VAL A 435 17.00 -4.01 61.09
C VAL A 435 17.99 -3.04 61.75
N ARG A 436 18.73 -3.52 62.76
CA ARG A 436 19.70 -2.75 63.55
C ARG A 436 21.14 -3.03 63.07
N MET A 437 22.01 -2.03 63.23
CA MET A 437 23.50 -2.09 63.21
C MET A 437 24.21 -2.04 61.83
N GLY A 438 25.12 -1.07 61.66
CA GLY A 438 26.10 -1.00 60.54
C GLY A 438 26.35 0.42 60.03
N ARG A 439 27.53 1.01 60.30
CA ARG A 439 27.85 2.42 60.03
C ARG A 439 29.14 2.59 59.22
N THR A 440 29.05 3.00 57.95
CA THR A 440 30.19 3.54 57.17
C THR A 440 29.72 4.58 56.13
N LYS A 441 30.62 5.50 55.76
CA LYS A 441 30.36 6.72 54.98
C LYS A 441 30.51 6.50 53.46
N GLY A 442 29.79 7.26 52.64
CA GLY A 442 30.07 7.39 51.18
C GLY A 442 29.11 8.37 50.49
N THR A 443 29.64 9.44 49.90
CA THR A 443 28.91 10.57 49.30
C THR A 443 28.38 10.31 47.88
N SER A 444 27.20 10.86 47.56
CA SER A 444 26.63 10.92 46.20
C SER A 444 27.21 12.03 45.34
N SER A 445 27.18 11.85 44.01
CA SER A 445 27.10 12.93 43.00
C SER A 445 26.36 12.41 41.74
N LEU A 446 25.35 13.15 41.28
CA LEU A 446 24.74 12.98 39.95
C LEU A 446 25.42 13.91 38.93
N LEU A 447 25.45 13.53 37.66
CA LEU A 447 25.64 14.44 36.53
C LEU A 447 24.64 14.09 35.42
N PHE A 448 23.92 15.10 34.92
CA PHE A 448 23.08 15.01 33.71
C PHE A 448 23.83 15.65 32.54
N LEU A 449 23.76 15.05 31.35
CA LEU A 449 24.01 15.75 30.09
C LEU A 449 23.04 15.29 28.99
N TRP A 450 22.89 16.16 28.00
CA TRP A 450 21.84 16.19 26.99
C TRP A 450 22.43 15.84 25.62
N GLU A 451 21.67 15.16 24.75
CA GLU A 451 22.16 14.73 23.45
C GLU A 451 21.13 14.97 22.33
N GLY A 452 21.58 15.61 21.26
CA GLY A 452 20.86 15.75 19.99
C GLY A 452 21.84 15.45 18.85
N SER A 453 21.44 14.62 17.89
CA SER A 453 22.36 14.02 16.92
C SER A 453 22.03 14.38 15.47
N SER A 454 23.07 14.54 14.66
CA SER A 454 23.02 14.92 13.25
C SER A 454 23.73 13.88 12.36
N LYS A 455 23.38 13.92 11.07
CA LYS A 455 23.66 12.89 10.04
C LYS A 455 25.08 13.02 9.47
N GLN A 456 25.82 11.92 9.32
CA GLN A 456 27.07 11.87 8.53
C GLN A 456 27.14 10.63 7.61
N ARG A 457 27.98 10.73 6.56
CA ARG A 457 28.12 9.79 5.42
C ARG A 457 29.60 9.40 5.27
N SER A 458 29.89 8.15 4.89
CA SER A 458 31.21 7.50 5.00
C SER A 458 31.93 7.24 3.66
N SER A 459 33.27 7.17 3.73
CA SER A 459 34.23 6.80 2.66
C SER A 459 35.45 6.04 3.29
N PRO A 460 36.31 5.34 2.53
CA PRO A 460 36.77 4.00 2.92
C PRO A 460 38.14 3.89 3.64
N ILE A 461 38.40 2.71 4.20
CA ILE A 461 39.58 2.35 5.00
C ILE A 461 40.56 1.48 4.18
N LEU A 462 41.87 1.79 4.23
CA LEU A 462 42.95 0.86 3.86
C LEU A 462 43.41 0.07 5.11
N ALA A 463 43.76 -1.21 4.93
CA ALA A 463 44.28 -2.07 6.00
C ALA A 463 45.64 -2.69 5.61
N ASP A 464 46.61 -2.62 6.52
CA ASP A 464 47.85 -3.42 6.50
C ASP A 464 47.68 -4.60 7.47
N GLN A 465 48.01 -5.82 7.02
CA GLN A 465 47.69 -7.06 7.71
C GLN A 465 48.78 -7.60 8.65
N SER A 466 49.88 -6.85 8.86
CA SER A 466 51.06 -7.40 9.55
C SER A 466 51.16 -7.17 11.07
N THR A 467 50.36 -6.30 11.68
CA THR A 467 50.52 -5.92 13.11
C THR A 467 49.25 -5.75 13.96
N GLY A 468 48.06 -6.02 13.41
CA GLY A 468 46.81 -6.03 14.20
C GLY A 468 46.36 -4.68 14.78
N ARG A 469 46.91 -3.55 14.29
CA ARG A 469 46.48 -2.19 14.66
C ARG A 469 45.71 -1.51 13.53
N PHE A 470 44.53 -0.99 13.85
CA PHE A 470 43.80 -0.07 12.97
C PHE A 470 44.14 1.37 13.34
N VAL A 471 44.48 2.20 12.35
CA VAL A 471 44.75 3.63 12.51
C VAL A 471 43.68 4.42 11.75
N CYS A 472 42.84 5.15 12.48
CA CYS A 472 41.87 6.07 11.88
C CYS A 472 42.41 7.50 11.93
N GLU A 473 42.84 8.05 10.79
CA GLU A 473 43.16 9.47 10.67
C GLU A 473 41.88 10.28 10.43
N VAL A 474 41.42 11.04 11.44
CA VAL A 474 40.28 11.97 11.28
C VAL A 474 40.81 13.35 10.91
N LYS A 475 40.75 13.72 9.63
CA LYS A 475 41.01 15.10 9.20
C LYS A 475 39.78 15.99 9.45
N THR A 476 39.81 16.75 10.54
CA THR A 476 38.84 17.83 10.79
C THR A 476 39.14 19.03 9.90
N GLY A 477 38.45 19.12 8.76
CA GLY A 477 38.53 20.27 7.86
C GLY A 477 37.57 21.38 8.24
N PHE A 478 38.05 22.39 8.98
CA PHE A 478 37.51 23.75 8.95
C PHE A 478 38.67 24.76 8.87
N ASN A 479 38.42 25.91 8.24
CA ASN A 479 39.50 26.70 7.65
C ASN A 479 40.28 27.58 8.66
N ILE A 480 41.61 27.63 8.47
CA ILE A 480 42.60 28.60 9.00
C ILE A 480 43.04 28.52 10.49
N SER A 481 44.33 28.18 10.67
CA SER A 481 45.23 28.48 11.80
C SER A 481 45.15 27.72 13.15
N LYS A 482 45.37 26.39 13.09
CA LYS A 482 46.24 25.56 13.97
C LYS A 482 45.64 24.15 14.10
N ALA A 483 46.31 23.17 13.49
CA ALA A 483 45.96 21.76 13.68
C ALA A 483 46.63 21.22 14.96
N SER A 484 45.92 20.35 15.68
CA SER A 484 46.46 19.52 16.76
C SER A 484 45.89 18.11 16.60
N SER A 485 46.75 17.13 16.33
CA SER A 485 46.35 15.73 16.20
C SER A 485 46.26 15.07 17.59
N VAL A 486 45.19 14.32 17.84
CA VAL A 486 45.06 13.46 19.05
C VAL A 486 44.99 12.01 18.59
N MET A 487 45.89 11.18 19.14
CA MET A 487 45.99 9.76 18.81
C MET A 487 45.39 8.93 19.94
N TYR A 488 44.39 8.10 19.62
CA TYR A 488 43.81 7.13 20.55
C TYR A 488 44.24 5.72 20.16
N VAL A 489 44.61 4.93 21.17
CA VAL A 489 44.90 3.50 21.04
C VAL A 489 43.86 2.76 21.88
N ILE A 490 43.21 1.77 21.30
CA ILE A 490 42.20 0.93 21.98
C ILE A 490 42.63 -0.53 21.82
N ASP A 491 42.97 -1.18 22.93
CA ASP A 491 43.21 -2.62 22.99
C ASP A 491 41.88 -3.34 23.25
N VAL A 492 41.59 -4.39 22.48
CA VAL A 492 40.36 -5.21 22.59
C VAL A 492 40.74 -6.65 22.93
N PRO A 493 40.17 -7.28 23.98
CA PRO A 493 40.54 -8.63 24.39
C PRO A 493 40.05 -9.72 23.40
N GLU A 494 40.83 -10.79 23.28
CA GLU A 494 40.66 -11.86 22.28
C GLU A 494 39.29 -12.57 22.27
N SER A 495 38.52 -12.48 23.36
CA SER A 495 37.21 -13.15 23.48
C SER A 495 36.14 -12.64 22.51
N MET A 496 36.36 -11.51 21.83
CA MET A 496 35.40 -10.93 20.88
C MET A 496 35.64 -11.33 19.41
N ILE A 497 36.72 -12.04 19.09
CA ILE A 497 37.13 -12.32 17.68
C ILE A 497 36.33 -13.49 17.05
N SER A 498 35.73 -14.37 17.85
CA SER A 498 35.19 -15.66 17.37
C SER A 498 33.79 -15.64 16.72
N ARG A 499 33.05 -14.50 16.70
CA ARG A 499 31.65 -14.47 16.18
C ARG A 499 31.41 -13.76 14.85
N CYS A 500 32.42 -13.17 14.21
CA CYS A 500 32.27 -12.50 12.91
C CYS A 500 32.74 -13.31 11.67
N CYS A 501 33.36 -14.48 11.85
CA CYS A 501 34.06 -15.19 10.75
C CYS A 501 33.33 -16.42 10.17
N HIS A 502 32.00 -16.50 10.22
CA HIS A 502 31.28 -17.69 9.71
C HIS A 502 30.18 -17.47 8.66
N HIS A 503 30.08 -16.27 8.06
CA HIS A 503 29.06 -15.99 7.02
C HIS A 503 29.53 -15.19 5.79
N CYS A 504 30.85 -15.08 5.55
CA CYS A 504 31.44 -14.34 4.42
C CYS A 504 32.30 -15.22 3.49
N LEU A 505 31.89 -16.48 3.24
CA LEU A 505 32.72 -17.42 2.46
C LEU A 505 31.93 -18.36 1.53
N VAL A 506 30.90 -17.84 0.84
CA VAL A 506 30.34 -18.48 -0.37
C VAL A 506 29.92 -17.40 -1.38
N GLN A 507 30.84 -16.97 -2.26
CA GLN A 507 30.60 -16.62 -3.68
C GLN A 507 31.82 -15.94 -4.34
N THR A 508 32.87 -16.72 -4.63
CA THR A 508 33.91 -16.35 -5.61
C THR A 508 34.35 -17.58 -6.38
N THR A 509 33.65 -17.94 -7.47
CA THR A 509 34.19 -18.70 -8.63
C THR A 509 33.12 -18.92 -9.72
N ARG A 510 33.09 -18.04 -10.73
CA ARG A 510 33.00 -18.37 -12.18
C ARG A 510 32.66 -17.12 -13.02
N MET A 511 33.69 -16.54 -13.64
CA MET A 511 33.84 -16.39 -15.10
C MET A 511 34.95 -15.36 -15.42
N GLY A 512 36.06 -15.83 -16.01
CA GLY A 512 36.76 -15.05 -17.03
C GLY A 512 35.96 -15.11 -18.34
N GLN A 513 36.31 -14.44 -19.44
CA GLN A 513 37.57 -13.86 -19.93
C GLN A 513 37.21 -12.63 -20.81
N ALA A 514 37.88 -11.49 -20.69
CA ALA A 514 39.07 -11.05 -21.45
C ALA A 514 38.79 -10.18 -22.71
N SER A 515 39.39 -8.99 -22.77
CA SER A 515 39.86 -8.35 -24.01
C SER A 515 40.84 -7.18 -23.73
N THR A 516 42.11 -7.43 -24.04
CA THR A 516 43.18 -6.51 -24.49
C THR A 516 43.02 -4.98 -24.36
N PHE A 517 43.97 -4.36 -23.65
CA PHE A 517 44.39 -2.97 -23.83
C PHE A 517 45.59 -2.91 -24.80
N GLY A 518 45.59 -1.95 -25.74
CA GLY A 518 46.71 -1.66 -26.64
C GLY A 518 47.63 -0.56 -26.08
N GLN A 519 48.91 -0.61 -26.45
CA GLN A 519 49.91 0.40 -26.05
C GLN A 519 49.90 1.61 -26.97
N LEU A 520 49.80 2.82 -26.40
CA LEU A 520 50.85 3.86 -26.44
C LEU A 520 50.45 5.06 -25.55
#